data_AF-A0A9E4C4Q4-F1
#
_entry.id   AF-A0A9E4C4Q4-F1
#
_cell.length_a   1.000
_cell.length_b   1.000
_cell.length_c   1.000
_cell.angle_alpha   90.00
_cell.angle_beta   90.00
_cell.angle_gamma   90.00
#
_symmetry.space_group_name_H-M   'P 1'
#
loop_
_entity.id
_entity.type
_entity.pdbx_description
1 polymer ?
#
loop_
_entity_poly.entity_id
_entity_poly.type
_entity_poly.pdbx_seq_one_letter_code
_entity_poly.pdbx_strand_id
1 'polypeptide(L)'
;MPPSADTTGTNPGRQPPGGGAFGGDRALTYLGDDPAVYESLYLLKAENTDDPWAHLIALCEVLNNTPADQLEEALEPIMDVDRWLWFLAVESVFGDDDSYLTKGSDYQLYYEPESGRMHPLQYDGNEALNARLSTRDPMDGEDDADRPVISQLLSVPALRQRYLAHVRTVLNRSLNWETLGPQVEQYERLIEAEVRADPHKFYTTADFEASPAELESFVRERRDFLLSHAEVNRPSPEILAVNTERTNSQAHITASLAATPAVVEVLLHWSTGLTGSFSTLVMLDDGTHGDGSANDGTYGAHQPLPDRGWVRYYVEVRVDDGFGTAAYAPAGAEHDVYALLANAPLAATSPIWITELMAANRGVVLDPQGDSDDWIELTNVSDEPVDLSGMFLSDDTEDLHKWSLPGGTVLAPGASLVVWADGDAGDSPGLHANFKLSQSGEVVTLTDAASNGGALLDLVSFGGQLDDVSYGRLPEDPSRFGFLDQPTPGGDNSGMITAVTGGSDDPLPSSFLLGQNYPNPFNGTTIIPFTIP
;
A
#
# COMPACT_ATOMS: atom_id res chain seq x y z
N MET A 1 -4.27 16.43 2.62
CA MET A 1 -2.86 16.07 2.92
C MET A 1 -2.61 16.26 4.40
N PRO A 2 -1.85 15.39 5.09
CA PRO A 2 -1.92 15.25 6.55
C PRO A 2 -0.89 16.10 7.32
N PRO A 3 -1.07 16.33 8.64
CA PRO A 3 -0.05 16.98 9.48
C PRO A 3 1.35 16.34 9.33
N SER A 4 2.36 17.17 9.12
CA SER A 4 3.78 16.78 9.08
C SER A 4 4.50 17.31 10.31
N ALA A 5 5.49 16.60 10.87
CA ALA A 5 6.45 17.26 11.74
C ALA A 5 7.26 18.27 10.89
N ASP A 6 7.25 19.56 11.24
CA ASP A 6 8.07 20.60 10.55
C ASP A 6 9.26 21.02 11.42
N THR A 7 10.40 21.18 10.77
CA THR A 7 11.75 21.23 11.33
C THR A 7 12.22 22.65 11.71
N THR A 8 11.34 23.65 11.78
CA THR A 8 11.77 25.05 11.98
C THR A 8 11.73 25.57 13.43
N GLY A 9 11.08 24.86 14.37
CA GLY A 9 10.97 25.28 15.77
C GLY A 9 12.04 24.66 16.67
N THR A 10 12.85 25.45 17.37
CA THR A 10 13.75 24.95 18.44
C THR A 10 13.11 25.21 19.80
N ASN A 11 12.81 24.16 20.57
CA ASN A 11 12.37 24.30 21.97
C ASN A 11 13.57 24.04 22.90
N PRO A 12 14.09 25.01 23.68
CA PRO A 12 15.39 24.89 24.36
C PRO A 12 15.40 24.05 25.66
N GLY A 13 14.38 23.21 25.88
CA GLY A 13 14.00 22.77 27.23
C GLY A 13 14.65 21.48 27.77
N ARG A 14 14.95 20.49 26.93
CA ARG A 14 15.53 19.21 27.38
C ARG A 14 16.40 18.61 26.29
N GLN A 15 17.66 18.36 26.64
CA GLN A 15 18.64 17.74 25.76
C GLN A 15 18.88 16.30 26.25
N PRO A 16 18.56 15.26 25.47
CA PRO A 16 18.94 13.90 25.80
C PRO A 16 20.47 13.72 25.69
N PRO A 17 21.06 12.76 26.41
CA PRO A 17 22.49 12.52 26.37
C PRO A 17 22.89 11.80 25.07
N GLY A 18 23.22 12.57 24.04
CA GLY A 18 23.98 12.08 22.86
C GLY A 18 23.26 12.25 21.52
N GLY A 19 23.37 13.44 20.92
CA GLY A 19 22.84 13.74 19.58
C GLY A 19 22.32 15.18 19.52
N GLY A 20 22.63 15.93 18.45
CA GLY A 20 22.41 17.38 18.40
C GLY A 20 20.94 17.81 18.37
N ALA A 21 20.66 18.99 18.96
CA ALA A 21 19.58 19.97 18.72
C ALA A 21 18.10 19.57 18.42
N PHE A 22 17.74 18.29 18.32
CA PHE A 22 16.40 17.82 17.96
C PHE A 22 15.88 16.91 19.08
N GLY A 23 14.73 17.27 19.67
CA GLY A 23 14.24 16.74 20.94
C GLY A 23 13.15 15.67 20.77
N GLY A 24 13.10 14.72 21.72
CA GLY A 24 12.15 13.60 21.77
C GLY A 24 10.68 13.97 21.98
N ASP A 25 10.34 15.25 22.13
CA ASP A 25 8.96 15.70 22.31
C ASP A 25 8.10 15.52 21.03
N ARG A 26 8.71 15.24 19.88
CA ARG A 26 8.04 15.03 18.57
C ARG A 26 7.79 13.56 18.23
N ALA A 27 7.99 12.65 19.16
CA ALA A 27 7.92 11.21 18.94
C ALA A 27 6.61 10.57 19.46
N LEU A 28 5.49 11.30 19.42
CA LEU A 28 4.18 10.90 19.98
C LEU A 28 4.17 10.78 21.52
N THR A 29 4.98 11.60 22.19
CA THR A 29 4.97 11.73 23.65
C THR A 29 3.69 12.45 24.11
N TYR A 30 3.06 11.98 25.19
CA TYR A 30 1.93 12.69 25.79
C TYR A 30 2.38 13.89 26.61
N LEU A 31 1.93 15.09 26.22
CA LEU A 31 2.36 16.38 26.80
C LEU A 31 1.21 17.10 27.52
N GLY A 32 0.11 16.40 27.78
CA GLY A 32 -1.12 16.93 28.35
C GLY A 32 -2.19 17.24 27.29
N ASP A 33 -3.30 17.82 27.72
CA ASP A 33 -4.49 18.00 26.85
C ASP A 33 -4.53 19.35 26.11
N ASP A 34 -3.48 20.17 26.22
CA ASP A 34 -3.44 21.51 25.61
C ASP A 34 -2.97 21.43 24.15
N PRO A 35 -3.85 21.69 23.15
CA PRO A 35 -3.49 21.63 21.74
C PRO A 35 -2.35 22.59 21.36
N ALA A 36 -2.20 23.71 22.06
CA ALA A 36 -1.15 24.69 21.79
C ALA A 36 0.27 24.10 21.94
N VAL A 37 0.42 23.05 22.76
CA VAL A 37 1.71 22.33 22.90
C VAL A 37 2.02 21.56 21.62
N TYR A 38 1.04 20.84 21.07
CA TYR A 38 1.19 20.04 19.86
C TYR A 38 1.32 20.91 18.61
N GLU A 39 0.58 22.02 18.53
CA GLU A 39 0.71 23.02 17.47
C GLU A 39 2.14 23.60 17.35
N SER A 40 2.90 23.62 18.44
CA SER A 40 4.29 24.08 18.44
C SER A 40 5.30 23.03 17.95
N LEU A 41 4.87 21.77 17.84
CA LEU A 41 5.71 20.61 17.55
C LEU A 41 5.40 19.99 16.19
N TYR A 42 4.14 20.07 15.76
CA TYR A 42 3.63 19.49 14.52
C TYR A 42 3.05 20.60 13.63
N LEU A 43 3.17 20.44 12.32
CA LEU A 43 2.59 21.32 11.32
C LEU A 43 1.36 20.64 10.70
N LEU A 44 0.17 21.19 10.95
CA LEU A 44 -1.06 20.76 10.28
C LEU A 44 -1.03 21.18 8.80
N LYS A 45 -1.09 20.21 7.88
CA LYS A 45 -1.07 20.49 6.43
C LYS A 45 -2.47 20.54 5.81
N ALA A 46 -3.41 19.75 6.31
CA ALA A 46 -4.83 19.84 5.99
C ALA A 46 -5.66 19.15 7.06
N GLU A 47 -6.91 19.60 7.16
CA GLU A 47 -7.92 19.08 8.05
C GLU A 47 -9.25 18.84 7.33
N ASN A 48 -10.04 17.92 7.86
CA ASN A 48 -11.42 17.67 7.48
C ASN A 48 -12.35 17.63 8.72
N THR A 49 -11.87 18.11 9.86
CA THR A 49 -12.56 18.16 11.15
C THR A 49 -12.29 19.50 11.82
N ASP A 50 -13.22 19.94 12.67
CA ASP A 50 -13.09 21.18 13.45
C ASP A 50 -12.06 21.06 14.59
N ASP A 51 -11.64 19.83 14.95
CA ASP A 51 -10.67 19.54 16.02
C ASP A 51 -9.65 18.47 15.61
N PRO A 52 -8.69 18.80 14.72
CA PRO A 52 -7.70 17.84 14.23
C PRO A 52 -6.69 17.41 15.30
N TRP A 53 -6.51 18.21 16.35
CA TRP A 53 -5.54 17.96 17.42
C TRP A 53 -6.03 16.95 18.45
N ALA A 54 -7.34 16.87 18.70
CA ALA A 54 -7.92 15.89 19.63
C ALA A 54 -7.52 14.45 19.30
N HIS A 55 -7.49 14.07 18.02
CA HIS A 55 -7.07 12.72 17.60
C HIS A 55 -5.60 12.44 17.94
N LEU A 56 -4.71 13.41 17.71
CA LEU A 56 -3.29 13.28 18.03
C LEU A 56 -3.05 13.20 19.55
N ILE A 57 -3.71 14.06 20.32
CA ILE A 57 -3.61 14.11 21.78
C ILE A 57 -4.09 12.78 22.37
N ALA A 58 -5.27 12.30 21.94
CA ALA A 58 -5.83 11.04 22.41
C ALA A 58 -4.91 9.85 22.09
N LEU A 59 -4.33 9.80 20.88
CA LEU A 59 -3.33 8.80 20.53
C LEU A 59 -2.12 8.85 21.48
N CYS A 60 -1.57 10.04 21.71
CA CYS A 60 -0.43 10.18 22.62
C CYS A 60 -0.82 9.74 24.03
N GLU A 61 -1.99 10.15 24.55
CA GLU A 61 -2.45 9.76 25.88
C GLU A 61 -2.57 8.24 26.03
N VAL A 62 -3.28 7.57 25.11
CA VAL A 62 -3.48 6.12 25.14
C VAL A 62 -2.15 5.38 25.00
N LEU A 63 -1.31 5.77 24.05
CA LEU A 63 -0.01 5.14 23.82
C LEU A 63 0.89 5.23 25.06
N ASN A 64 0.95 6.38 25.72
CA ASN A 64 1.91 6.62 26.79
C ASN A 64 1.42 6.17 28.17
N ASN A 65 0.10 6.06 28.39
CA ASN A 65 -0.47 5.82 29.72
C ASN A 65 -1.23 4.48 29.87
N THR A 66 -1.40 3.71 28.79
CA THR A 66 -2.09 2.42 28.87
C THR A 66 -1.13 1.30 29.26
N PRO A 67 -1.45 0.45 30.25
CA PRO A 67 -0.66 -0.72 30.58
C PRO A 67 -0.50 -1.68 29.40
N ALA A 68 0.67 -2.32 29.28
CA ALA A 68 1.01 -3.22 28.16
C ALA A 68 -0.03 -4.35 27.93
N ASP A 69 -0.68 -4.86 28.98
CA ASP A 69 -1.69 -5.93 28.86
C ASP A 69 -3.06 -5.47 28.31
N GLN A 70 -3.25 -4.15 28.16
CA GLN A 70 -4.46 -3.51 27.63
C GLN A 70 -4.17 -2.63 26.40
N LEU A 71 -2.89 -2.43 26.08
CA LEU A 71 -2.44 -1.43 25.11
C LEU A 71 -2.96 -1.71 23.70
N GLU A 72 -2.85 -2.95 23.23
CA GLU A 72 -3.27 -3.34 21.87
C GLU A 72 -4.77 -3.08 21.66
N GLU A 73 -5.62 -3.54 22.59
CA GLU A 73 -7.07 -3.30 22.52
C GLU A 73 -7.42 -1.80 22.58
N ALA A 74 -6.69 -1.01 23.37
CA ALA A 74 -6.93 0.43 23.49
C ALA A 74 -6.46 1.23 22.26
N LEU A 75 -5.41 0.77 21.57
CA LEU A 75 -4.86 1.44 20.39
C LEU A 75 -5.62 1.11 19.11
N GLU A 76 -6.11 -0.11 18.95
CA GLU A 76 -6.79 -0.55 17.72
C GLU A 76 -7.86 0.42 17.15
N PRO A 77 -8.74 1.06 17.96
CA PRO A 77 -9.72 1.99 17.40
C PRO A 77 -9.15 3.33 16.92
N ILE A 78 -7.90 3.68 17.26
CA ILE A 78 -7.32 5.02 17.02
C ILE A 78 -5.96 5.02 16.32
N MET A 79 -5.32 3.86 16.19
CA MET A 79 -3.98 3.69 15.62
C MET A 79 -3.95 2.43 14.76
N ASP A 80 -3.38 2.54 13.58
CA ASP A 80 -3.05 1.34 12.80
C ASP A 80 -1.75 0.74 13.35
N VAL A 81 -1.88 -0.09 14.38
CA VAL A 81 -0.76 -0.66 15.14
C VAL A 81 0.20 -1.37 14.20
N ASP A 82 -0.31 -2.17 13.27
CA ASP A 82 0.51 -2.94 12.35
C ASP A 82 1.29 -2.05 11.37
N ARG A 83 0.68 -0.98 10.83
CA ARG A 83 1.40 -0.04 9.96
C ARG A 83 2.55 0.66 10.69
N TRP A 84 2.39 0.93 11.99
CA TRP A 84 3.47 1.43 12.83
C TRP A 84 4.57 0.41 13.07
N LEU A 85 4.25 -0.87 13.26
CA LEU A 85 5.27 -1.92 13.35
C LEU A 85 6.05 -2.07 12.04
N TRP A 86 5.37 -1.97 10.88
CA TRP A 86 6.04 -1.93 9.57
C TRP A 86 6.94 -0.71 9.41
N PHE A 87 6.44 0.46 9.78
CA PHE A 87 7.22 1.70 9.76
C PHE A 87 8.49 1.56 10.58
N LEU A 88 8.39 1.14 11.85
CA LEU A 88 9.56 0.88 12.71
C LEU A 88 10.52 -0.14 12.09
N ALA A 89 10.00 -1.21 11.47
CA ALA A 89 10.82 -2.24 10.87
C ALA A 89 11.62 -1.71 9.68
N VAL A 90 11.01 -0.86 8.84
CA VAL A 90 11.69 -0.22 7.72
C VAL A 90 12.75 0.76 8.21
N GLU A 91 12.41 1.66 9.13
CA GLU A 91 13.35 2.65 9.71
C GLU A 91 14.57 1.95 10.34
N SER A 92 14.32 0.88 11.09
CA SER A 92 15.37 0.08 11.74
C SER A 92 16.23 -0.67 10.73
N VAL A 93 15.62 -1.39 9.78
CA VAL A 93 16.35 -2.25 8.83
C VAL A 93 17.20 -1.42 7.88
N PHE A 94 16.65 -0.34 7.32
CA PHE A 94 17.37 0.53 6.39
C PHE A 94 18.34 1.48 7.09
N GLY A 95 18.22 1.68 8.40
CA GLY A 95 19.15 2.48 9.18
C GLY A 95 19.11 3.95 8.76
N ASP A 96 18.02 4.61 9.09
CA ASP A 96 17.79 6.04 8.85
C ASP A 96 18.16 6.87 10.09
N ASP A 97 19.10 7.81 9.92
CA ASP A 97 19.65 8.65 10.99
C ASP A 97 18.80 9.89 11.32
N ASP A 98 17.79 10.26 10.53
CA ASP A 98 16.84 11.36 10.81
C ASP A 98 15.40 10.90 11.11
N SER A 99 15.21 9.60 11.18
CA SER A 99 13.91 8.98 11.44
C SER A 99 13.30 9.24 12.82
N TYR A 100 12.08 8.72 12.99
CA TYR A 100 11.42 8.56 14.27
C TYR A 100 12.33 7.93 15.33
N LEU A 101 13.04 6.86 14.98
CA LEU A 101 13.87 6.11 15.93
C LEU A 101 15.01 6.95 16.48
N THR A 102 15.62 7.79 15.65
CA THR A 102 16.86 8.49 16.00
C THR A 102 16.59 9.88 16.55
N LYS A 103 15.84 10.70 15.81
CA LYS A 103 15.62 12.12 16.11
C LYS A 103 14.16 12.44 16.43
N GLY A 104 13.24 11.49 16.22
CA GLY A 104 11.81 11.73 16.41
C GLY A 104 11.21 12.59 15.29
N SER A 105 11.76 12.49 14.09
CA SER A 105 11.48 13.33 12.92
C SER A 105 11.19 12.49 11.67
N ASP A 106 10.98 13.16 10.54
CA ASP A 106 10.90 12.58 9.20
C ASP A 106 9.78 11.55 9.00
N TYR A 107 8.65 11.88 9.61
CA TYR A 107 7.38 11.21 9.38
C TYR A 107 6.22 12.20 9.34
N GLN A 108 5.14 11.77 8.70
CA GLN A 108 3.84 12.44 8.73
C GLN A 108 2.80 11.52 9.36
N LEU A 109 1.70 12.12 9.80
CA LEU A 109 0.60 11.41 10.43
C LEU A 109 -0.67 11.59 9.61
N TYR A 110 -1.24 10.49 9.13
CA TYR A 110 -2.51 10.48 8.42
C TYR A 110 -3.62 9.90 9.27
N TYR A 111 -4.63 10.71 9.57
CA TYR A 111 -5.88 10.24 10.14
C TYR A 111 -6.80 9.76 9.01
N GLU A 112 -7.09 8.46 8.96
CA GLU A 112 -7.98 7.82 7.99
C GLU A 112 -9.43 7.88 8.49
N PRO A 113 -10.32 8.72 7.90
CA PRO A 113 -11.68 8.88 8.40
C PRO A 113 -12.51 7.60 8.34
N GLU A 114 -12.22 6.72 7.39
CA GLU A 114 -12.94 5.46 7.16
C GLU A 114 -12.72 4.46 8.30
N SER A 115 -11.52 4.40 8.87
CA SER A 115 -11.21 3.52 10.00
C SER A 115 -11.17 4.25 11.35
N GLY A 116 -11.03 5.57 11.36
CA GLY A 116 -10.80 6.38 12.55
C GLY A 116 -9.39 6.27 13.12
N ARG A 117 -8.45 5.69 12.35
CA ARG A 117 -7.10 5.36 12.84
C ARG A 117 -6.03 6.30 12.30
N MET A 118 -5.00 6.51 13.11
CA MET A 118 -3.80 7.25 12.74
C MET A 118 -2.74 6.32 12.12
N HIS A 119 -2.21 6.71 10.97
CA HIS A 119 -1.20 5.98 10.20
C HIS A 119 0.09 6.80 10.10
N PRO A 120 1.28 6.16 10.17
CA PRO A 120 2.54 6.82 9.85
C PRO A 120 2.73 6.87 8.33
N LEU A 121 3.40 7.92 7.86
CA LEU A 121 3.93 8.01 6.51
C LEU A 121 5.40 8.40 6.60
N GLN A 122 6.26 7.63 5.94
CA GLN A 122 7.67 7.97 5.81
C GLN A 122 7.83 9.29 5.05
N TYR A 123 8.76 10.12 5.48
CA TYR A 123 9.17 11.33 4.78
C TYR A 123 10.70 11.46 4.80
N ASP A 124 11.27 12.17 3.83
CA ASP A 124 12.70 12.57 3.78
C ASP A 124 13.75 11.50 4.14
N GLY A 125 13.68 10.32 3.53
CA GLY A 125 14.62 9.21 3.80
C GLY A 125 16.03 9.36 3.22
N ASN A 126 16.53 10.60 3.07
CA ASN A 126 17.83 10.85 2.46
C ASN A 126 19.02 10.53 3.39
N GLU A 127 18.77 10.30 4.69
CA GLU A 127 19.77 9.81 5.66
C GLU A 127 19.64 8.29 5.94
N ALA A 128 18.86 7.56 5.14
CA ALA A 128 18.80 6.09 5.16
C ALA A 128 20.07 5.44 4.58
N LEU A 129 20.22 4.13 4.79
CA LEU A 129 21.38 3.32 4.37
C LEU A 129 22.70 3.86 4.95
N ASN A 130 22.64 4.47 6.13
CA ASN A 130 23.76 5.15 6.73
C ASN A 130 24.72 4.16 7.38
N ALA A 131 25.97 4.12 6.92
CA ALA A 131 27.01 3.23 7.44
C ALA A 131 27.23 3.32 8.96
N ARG A 132 26.90 4.45 9.59
CA ARG A 132 27.00 4.59 11.06
C ARG A 132 25.98 3.74 11.82
N LEU A 133 24.91 3.33 11.15
CA LEU A 133 23.80 2.55 11.69
C LEU A 133 23.85 1.07 11.27
N SER A 134 24.92 0.63 10.58
CA SER A 134 25.08 -0.76 10.11
C SER A 134 24.94 -1.79 11.25
N THR A 135 25.36 -1.42 12.46
CA THR A 135 25.39 -2.27 13.66
C THR A 135 24.41 -1.82 14.76
N ARG A 136 23.39 -1.02 14.42
CA ARG A 136 22.37 -0.60 15.39
C ARG A 136 21.42 -1.75 15.73
N ASP A 137 21.15 -1.97 17.02
CA ASP A 137 20.25 -3.06 17.43
C ASP A 137 18.84 -2.89 16.81
N PRO A 138 18.19 -3.96 16.31
CA PRO A 138 16.85 -3.84 15.74
C PRO A 138 15.79 -3.37 16.74
N MET A 139 16.02 -3.49 18.05
CA MET A 139 15.09 -3.05 19.09
C MET A 139 15.56 -1.74 19.77
N ASP A 140 16.55 -1.06 19.20
CA ASP A 140 17.06 0.17 19.79
C ASP A 140 15.94 1.22 19.96
N GLY A 141 15.73 1.65 21.21
CA GLY A 141 14.60 2.47 21.62
C GLY A 141 13.54 1.74 22.45
N GLU A 142 13.60 0.41 22.59
CA GLU A 142 12.61 -0.37 23.36
C GLU A 142 12.52 0.03 24.84
N ASP A 143 13.61 0.54 25.41
CA ASP A 143 13.69 1.03 26.79
C ASP A 143 13.62 2.58 26.87
N ASP A 144 13.39 3.28 25.74
CA ASP A 144 13.37 4.74 25.68
C ASP A 144 11.94 5.28 25.82
N ALA A 145 11.69 5.94 26.96
CA ALA A 145 10.42 6.60 27.23
C ALA A 145 10.16 7.82 26.32
N ASP A 146 11.20 8.41 25.72
CA ASP A 146 11.08 9.47 24.72
C ASP A 146 10.81 8.89 23.31
N ARG A 147 10.65 7.57 23.18
CA ARG A 147 10.25 6.86 21.95
C ARG A 147 9.06 5.92 22.22
N PRO A 148 7.90 6.47 22.61
CA PRO A 148 6.77 5.69 23.11
C PRO A 148 6.21 4.68 22.10
N VAL A 149 6.31 4.90 20.78
CA VAL A 149 5.81 3.93 19.80
C VAL A 149 6.60 2.62 19.92
N ILE A 150 7.93 2.67 19.83
CA ILE A 150 8.73 1.45 19.92
C ILE A 150 8.76 0.89 21.34
N SER A 151 8.90 1.72 22.38
CA SER A 151 8.98 1.22 23.76
C SER A 151 7.67 0.62 24.26
N GLN A 152 6.53 1.21 23.91
CA GLN A 152 5.23 0.68 24.36
C GLN A 152 4.79 -0.50 23.52
N LEU A 153 4.89 -0.45 22.18
CA LEU A 153 4.47 -1.57 21.34
C LEU A 153 5.34 -2.81 21.57
N LEU A 154 6.66 -2.67 21.68
CA LEU A 154 7.55 -3.82 21.92
C LEU A 154 7.49 -4.36 23.36
N SER A 155 6.85 -3.65 24.29
CA SER A 155 6.55 -4.17 25.63
C SER A 155 5.44 -5.24 25.61
N VAL A 156 4.63 -5.29 24.55
CA VAL A 156 3.60 -6.31 24.32
C VAL A 156 4.23 -7.51 23.58
N PRO A 157 4.31 -8.70 24.19
CA PRO A 157 5.03 -9.83 23.58
C PRO A 157 4.54 -10.22 22.18
N ALA A 158 3.23 -10.17 21.92
CA ALA A 158 2.66 -10.48 20.61
C ALA A 158 3.08 -9.45 19.54
N LEU A 159 3.00 -8.14 19.87
CA LEU A 159 3.40 -7.07 18.96
C LEU A 159 4.92 -7.06 18.71
N ARG A 160 5.73 -7.43 19.71
CA ARG A 160 7.18 -7.65 19.53
C ARG A 160 7.45 -8.73 18.47
N GLN A 161 6.74 -9.86 18.53
CA GLN A 161 6.93 -10.93 17.56
C GLN A 161 6.38 -10.59 16.17
N ARG A 162 5.33 -9.76 16.10
CA ARG A 162 4.83 -9.16 14.86
C ARG A 162 5.86 -8.22 14.23
N TYR A 163 6.42 -7.28 15.00
CA TYR A 163 7.53 -6.42 14.56
C TYR A 163 8.70 -7.23 13.99
N LEU A 164 9.13 -8.28 14.71
CA LEU A 164 10.25 -9.10 14.27
C LEU A 164 9.92 -9.92 13.01
N ALA A 165 8.67 -10.30 12.79
CA ALA A 165 8.23 -10.92 11.54
C ALA A 165 8.34 -9.94 10.37
N HIS A 166 8.00 -8.67 10.59
CA HIS A 166 8.16 -7.60 9.59
C HIS A 166 9.64 -7.37 9.29
N VAL A 167 10.49 -7.28 10.31
CA VAL A 167 11.96 -7.19 10.16
C VAL A 167 12.49 -8.35 9.31
N ARG A 168 12.11 -9.59 9.61
CA ARG A 168 12.50 -10.77 8.79
C ARG A 168 12.00 -10.66 7.35
N THR A 169 10.80 -10.13 7.14
CA THR A 169 10.22 -9.94 5.81
C THR A 169 10.97 -8.87 5.00
N VAL A 170 11.25 -7.70 5.59
CA VAL A 170 12.05 -6.63 4.96
C VAL A 170 13.45 -7.13 4.65
N LEU A 171 14.09 -7.87 5.57
CA LEU A 171 15.38 -8.52 5.34
C LEU A 171 15.32 -9.45 4.11
N ASN A 172 14.31 -10.32 4.02
CA ASN A 172 14.27 -11.33 2.96
C ASN A 172 13.88 -10.76 1.59
N ARG A 173 12.99 -9.77 1.55
CA ARG A 173 12.46 -9.19 0.31
C ARG A 173 13.26 -7.99 -0.17
N SER A 174 13.70 -7.12 0.75
CA SER A 174 14.14 -5.75 0.42
C SER A 174 15.61 -5.50 0.77
N LEU A 175 16.05 -5.68 2.02
CA LEU A 175 17.46 -5.47 2.41
C LEU A 175 18.33 -6.68 2.04
N ASN A 176 18.45 -6.88 0.72
CA ASN A 176 19.17 -7.96 0.08
C ASN A 176 19.84 -7.38 -1.18
N TRP A 177 21.16 -7.50 -1.32
CA TRP A 177 21.88 -6.91 -2.45
C TRP A 177 21.48 -7.53 -3.79
N GLU A 178 21.11 -8.81 -3.79
CA GLU A 178 20.64 -9.47 -4.99
C GLU A 178 19.30 -8.89 -5.48
N THR A 179 18.53 -8.21 -4.61
CA THR A 179 17.33 -7.43 -4.97
C THR A 179 17.66 -5.96 -5.25
N LEU A 180 18.45 -5.30 -4.38
CA LEU A 180 18.70 -3.85 -4.45
C LEU A 180 19.72 -3.47 -5.53
N GLY A 181 20.74 -4.30 -5.77
CA GLY A 181 21.81 -4.01 -6.72
C GLY A 181 21.30 -3.64 -8.12
N PRO A 182 20.39 -4.44 -8.73
CA PRO A 182 19.79 -4.09 -10.02
C PRO A 182 19.06 -2.73 -10.04
N GLN A 183 18.42 -2.34 -8.94
CA GLN A 183 17.74 -1.04 -8.81
C GLN A 183 18.77 0.10 -8.69
N VAL A 184 19.81 -0.08 -7.87
CA VAL A 184 20.92 0.87 -7.73
C VAL A 184 21.58 1.12 -9.09
N GLU A 185 21.91 0.07 -9.83
CA GLU A 185 22.49 0.19 -11.17
C GLU A 185 21.56 0.91 -12.15
N GLN A 186 20.25 0.67 -12.05
CA GLN A 186 19.26 1.35 -12.88
C GLN A 186 19.26 2.85 -12.58
N TYR A 187 19.25 3.24 -11.30
CA TYR A 187 19.29 4.65 -10.90
C TYR A 187 20.62 5.31 -11.25
N GLU A 188 21.74 4.61 -11.07
CA GLU A 188 23.06 5.11 -11.47
C GLU A 188 23.09 5.44 -12.97
N ARG A 189 22.67 4.50 -13.82
CA ARG A 189 22.60 4.72 -15.28
C ARG A 189 21.66 5.85 -15.67
N LEU A 190 20.59 6.05 -14.92
CA LEU A 190 19.60 7.09 -15.19
C LEU A 190 20.16 8.50 -14.99
N ILE A 191 21.06 8.70 -14.03
CA ILE A 191 21.51 10.04 -13.63
C ILE A 191 23.00 10.31 -13.87
N GLU A 192 23.79 9.31 -14.31
CA GLU A 192 25.24 9.45 -14.44
C GLU A 192 25.66 10.63 -15.32
N ALA A 193 25.02 10.82 -16.48
CA ALA A 193 25.40 11.87 -17.43
C ALA A 193 25.13 13.27 -16.85
N GLU A 194 23.99 13.45 -16.20
CA GLU A 194 23.54 14.66 -15.52
C GLU A 194 24.46 14.96 -14.35
N VAL A 195 24.75 13.95 -13.51
CA VAL A 195 25.70 14.06 -12.40
C VAL A 195 27.06 14.46 -12.94
N ARG A 196 27.56 13.93 -14.06
CA ARG A 196 28.85 14.35 -14.65
C ARG A 196 28.84 15.80 -15.12
N ALA A 197 27.74 16.25 -15.71
CA ALA A 197 27.61 17.58 -16.30
C ALA A 197 27.30 18.72 -15.30
N ASP A 198 26.73 18.39 -14.14
CA ASP A 198 26.26 19.38 -13.17
C ASP A 198 27.42 20.26 -12.61
N PRO A 199 27.37 21.60 -12.74
CA PRO A 199 28.38 22.48 -12.16
C PRO A 199 28.19 22.74 -10.65
N HIS A 200 27.11 22.26 -10.03
CA HIS A 200 26.67 22.54 -8.66
C HIS A 200 26.46 21.28 -7.81
N LYS A 201 27.27 20.24 -8.04
CA LYS A 201 27.13 18.95 -7.34
C LYS A 201 27.42 19.10 -5.84
N PHE A 202 26.61 18.41 -5.05
CA PHE A 202 26.83 18.25 -3.60
C PHE A 202 27.99 17.27 -3.31
N TYR A 203 28.14 16.21 -4.12
CA TYR A 203 29.21 15.22 -4.05
C TYR A 203 30.06 15.22 -5.33
N THR A 204 31.29 14.72 -5.27
CA THR A 204 32.13 14.62 -6.48
C THR A 204 31.64 13.49 -7.39
N THR A 205 31.96 13.56 -8.69
CA THR A 205 31.69 12.44 -9.62
C THR A 205 32.34 11.14 -9.14
N ALA A 206 33.52 11.22 -8.51
CA ALA A 206 34.21 10.05 -7.99
C ALA A 206 33.47 9.43 -6.79
N ASP A 207 32.84 10.25 -5.94
CA ASP A 207 32.00 9.76 -4.84
C ASP A 207 30.75 9.05 -5.40
N PHE A 208 30.12 9.63 -6.42
CA PHE A 208 28.99 9.00 -7.12
C PHE A 208 29.37 7.62 -7.70
N GLU A 209 30.48 7.54 -8.44
CA GLU A 209 30.99 6.29 -9.03
C GLU A 209 31.39 5.23 -7.98
N ALA A 210 31.74 5.66 -6.76
CA ALA A 210 32.07 4.75 -5.66
C ALA A 210 30.84 4.27 -4.89
N SER A 211 29.74 5.04 -4.91
CA SER A 211 28.57 4.83 -4.07
C SER A 211 27.91 3.45 -4.21
N PRO A 212 27.83 2.78 -5.38
CA PRO A 212 27.23 1.44 -5.45
C PRO A 212 27.97 0.41 -4.60
N ALA A 213 29.30 0.47 -4.55
CA ALA A 213 30.11 -0.45 -3.74
C ALA A 213 29.97 -0.19 -2.23
N GLU A 214 29.78 1.08 -1.85
CA GLU A 214 29.52 1.48 -0.46
C GLU A 214 28.14 1.01 -0.01
N LEU A 215 27.12 1.17 -0.86
CA LEU A 215 25.76 0.66 -0.63
C LEU A 215 25.75 -0.86 -0.53
N GLU A 216 26.47 -1.58 -1.40
CA GLU A 216 26.61 -3.03 -1.30
C GLU A 216 27.20 -3.44 0.05
N SER A 217 28.26 -2.75 0.47
CA SER A 217 28.93 -3.03 1.74
C SER A 217 27.99 -2.80 2.92
N PHE A 218 27.25 -1.69 2.94
CA PHE A 218 26.24 -1.41 3.96
C PHE A 218 25.16 -2.50 3.99
N VAL A 219 24.55 -2.82 2.85
CA VAL A 219 23.44 -3.78 2.77
C VAL A 219 23.87 -5.14 3.30
N ARG A 220 25.06 -5.60 2.93
CA ARG A 220 25.60 -6.89 3.39
C ARG A 220 25.92 -6.87 4.89
N GLU A 221 26.61 -5.84 5.37
CA GLU A 221 26.97 -5.72 6.79
C GLU A 221 25.72 -5.60 7.68
N ARG A 222 24.78 -4.73 7.30
CA ARG A 222 23.53 -4.50 8.02
C ARG A 222 22.69 -5.77 8.08
N ARG A 223 22.55 -6.45 6.94
CA ARG A 223 21.85 -7.73 6.86
C ARG A 223 22.49 -8.78 7.77
N ASP A 224 23.81 -8.97 7.69
CA ASP A 224 24.52 -9.97 8.50
C ASP A 224 24.40 -9.67 9.99
N PHE A 225 24.49 -8.39 10.38
CA PHE A 225 24.29 -7.96 11.76
C PHE A 225 22.87 -8.30 12.26
N LEU A 226 21.84 -7.92 11.51
CA LEU A 226 20.45 -8.17 11.88
C LEU A 226 20.13 -9.68 11.95
N LEU A 227 20.64 -10.47 11.01
CA LEU A 227 20.51 -11.93 11.02
C LEU A 227 21.34 -12.61 12.13
N SER A 228 22.24 -11.90 12.81
CA SER A 228 22.93 -12.40 13.99
C SER A 228 22.14 -12.18 15.29
N HIS A 229 21.12 -11.30 15.27
CA HIS A 229 20.33 -10.97 16.44
C HIS A 229 19.50 -12.18 16.92
N ALA A 230 19.50 -12.45 18.23
CA ALA A 230 18.98 -13.70 18.80
C ALA A 230 17.48 -13.90 18.59
N GLU A 231 16.68 -12.83 18.50
CA GLU A 231 15.23 -12.91 18.24
C GLU A 231 14.88 -12.78 16.75
N VAL A 232 15.77 -12.21 15.93
CA VAL A 232 15.57 -12.14 14.47
C VAL A 232 15.90 -13.49 13.84
N ASN A 233 17.00 -14.12 14.28
CA ASN A 233 17.51 -15.40 13.79
C ASN A 233 16.78 -16.61 14.39
N ARG A 234 15.47 -16.49 14.63
CA ARG A 234 14.63 -17.60 15.07
C ARG A 234 14.13 -18.38 13.86
N PRO A 235 14.08 -19.72 13.92
CA PRO A 235 13.39 -20.51 12.91
C PRO A 235 11.94 -20.02 12.82
N SER A 236 11.57 -19.42 11.69
CA SER A 236 10.20 -18.95 11.46
C SER A 236 9.33 -20.12 11.01
N PRO A 237 8.07 -20.23 11.48
CA PRO A 237 7.13 -21.18 10.92
C PRO A 237 6.91 -20.91 9.43
N GLU A 238 6.91 -21.97 8.61
CA GLU A 238 6.68 -21.87 7.17
C GLU A 238 5.23 -22.23 6.84
N ILE A 239 4.51 -21.27 6.27
CA ILE A 239 3.16 -21.44 5.73
C ILE A 239 3.31 -21.83 4.25
N LEU A 240 3.04 -23.09 3.93
CA LEU A 240 3.26 -23.66 2.59
C LEU A 240 2.18 -23.23 1.61
N ALA A 241 0.94 -23.14 2.07
CA ALA A 241 -0.20 -22.71 1.28
C ALA A 241 -1.31 -22.17 2.19
N VAL A 242 -2.03 -21.17 1.68
CA VAL A 242 -3.33 -20.76 2.20
C VAL A 242 -4.35 -20.95 1.08
N ASN A 243 -5.38 -21.75 1.33
CA ASN A 243 -6.44 -22.00 0.36
C ASN A 243 -7.77 -21.55 0.91
N THR A 244 -8.61 -21.03 0.02
CA THR A 244 -9.94 -20.55 0.36
C THR A 244 -10.97 -21.19 -0.54
N GLU A 245 -11.82 -22.01 0.05
CA GLU A 245 -13.02 -22.52 -0.57
C GLU A 245 -14.21 -21.73 -0.04
N ARG A 246 -15.19 -21.41 -0.88
CA ARG A 246 -16.37 -20.66 -0.44
C ARG A 246 -17.65 -21.20 -1.00
N THR A 247 -18.69 -21.09 -0.20
CA THR A 247 -20.09 -21.10 -0.62
C THR A 247 -20.58 -19.65 -0.68
N ASN A 248 -21.87 -19.44 -0.96
CA ASN A 248 -22.44 -18.09 -0.92
C ASN A 248 -22.29 -17.51 0.51
N SER A 249 -22.67 -18.26 1.55
CA SER A 249 -22.78 -17.75 2.92
C SER A 249 -21.57 -17.99 3.83
N GLN A 250 -20.54 -18.70 3.35
CA GLN A 250 -19.43 -19.13 4.20
C GLN A 250 -18.16 -19.37 3.39
N ALA A 251 -17.02 -18.95 3.93
CA ALA A 251 -15.68 -19.32 3.48
C ALA A 251 -15.06 -20.35 4.44
N HIS A 252 -14.42 -21.35 3.86
CA HIS A 252 -13.57 -22.32 4.51
C HIS A 252 -12.14 -21.98 4.13
N ILE A 253 -11.35 -21.55 5.12
CA ILE A 253 -9.98 -21.09 4.92
C ILE A 253 -9.07 -22.12 5.58
N THR A 254 -8.07 -22.57 4.84
CA THR A 254 -7.11 -23.57 5.29
C THR A 254 -5.69 -23.06 5.15
N ALA A 255 -4.82 -23.42 6.08
CA ALA A 255 -3.39 -23.14 6.04
C ALA A 255 -2.61 -24.45 6.25
N SER A 256 -1.79 -24.84 5.27
CA SER A 256 -0.90 -25.99 5.38
C SER A 256 0.48 -25.55 5.80
N LEU A 257 1.01 -26.16 6.85
CA LEU A 257 2.26 -25.73 7.50
C LEU A 257 3.37 -26.76 7.35
N ALA A 258 4.62 -26.30 7.33
CA ALA A 258 5.77 -27.19 7.47
C ALA A 258 5.82 -27.80 8.87
N ALA A 259 6.38 -29.01 8.98
CA ALA A 259 6.40 -29.77 10.24
C ALA A 259 7.28 -29.17 11.36
N THR A 260 8.16 -28.23 11.03
CA THR A 260 9.08 -27.58 11.97
C THR A 260 9.23 -26.10 11.64
N PRO A 261 9.36 -25.21 12.64
CA PRO A 261 9.25 -25.44 14.10
C PRO A 261 7.87 -25.91 14.57
N ALA A 262 7.77 -26.36 15.83
CA ALA A 262 6.52 -26.83 16.41
C ALA A 262 5.53 -25.67 16.62
N VAL A 263 4.39 -25.75 15.95
CA VAL A 263 3.32 -24.76 15.98
C VAL A 263 2.49 -24.92 17.26
N VAL A 264 2.15 -23.80 17.90
CA VAL A 264 1.23 -23.78 19.05
C VAL A 264 -0.13 -23.19 18.72
N GLU A 265 -0.16 -22.25 17.79
CA GLU A 265 -1.37 -21.50 17.51
C GLU A 265 -1.36 -21.09 16.04
N VAL A 266 -2.50 -21.26 15.39
CA VAL A 266 -2.79 -20.79 14.05
C VAL A 266 -4.05 -19.94 14.13
N LEU A 267 -3.94 -18.69 13.69
CA LEU A 267 -5.00 -17.70 13.81
C LEU A 267 -5.38 -17.22 12.41
N LEU A 268 -6.69 -17.17 12.17
CA LEU A 268 -7.29 -16.45 11.05
C LEU A 268 -7.69 -15.07 11.55
N HIS A 269 -7.04 -14.04 11.01
CA HIS A 269 -7.47 -12.66 11.19
C HIS A 269 -8.34 -12.27 10.01
N TRP A 270 -9.54 -11.76 10.26
CA TRP A 270 -10.49 -11.40 9.21
C TRP A 270 -11.25 -10.10 9.53
N SER A 271 -11.71 -9.41 8.50
CA SER A 271 -12.52 -8.19 8.64
C SER A 271 -13.48 -8.06 7.46
N THR A 272 -14.58 -7.33 7.66
CA THR A 272 -15.48 -6.92 6.57
C THR A 272 -15.14 -5.50 6.12
N GLY A 273 -15.21 -5.25 4.82
CA GLY A 273 -14.77 -4.00 4.21
C GLY A 273 -13.28 -4.01 3.84
N LEU A 274 -12.81 -2.89 3.30
CA LEU A 274 -11.43 -2.71 2.84
C LEU A 274 -10.53 -2.02 3.89
N THR A 275 -11.12 -1.39 4.90
CA THR A 275 -10.45 -0.67 5.99
C THR A 275 -10.93 -1.18 7.36
N GLY A 276 -10.34 -0.67 8.45
CA GLY A 276 -10.74 -1.01 9.82
C GLY A 276 -9.95 -2.14 10.47
N SER A 277 -10.35 -2.58 11.67
CA SER A 277 -9.63 -3.59 12.44
C SER A 277 -10.00 -5.03 12.03
N PHE A 278 -9.16 -5.99 12.40
CA PHE A 278 -9.41 -7.41 12.22
C PHE A 278 -9.98 -8.04 13.49
N SER A 279 -10.85 -9.02 13.29
CA SER A 279 -11.26 -10.00 14.29
C SER A 279 -10.45 -11.28 14.13
N THR A 280 -10.27 -12.03 15.21
CA THR A 280 -9.45 -13.24 15.20
C THR A 280 -10.27 -14.50 15.47
N LEU A 281 -9.97 -15.57 14.75
CA LEU A 281 -10.47 -16.92 14.96
C LEU A 281 -9.28 -17.89 15.09
N VAL A 282 -9.43 -18.91 15.94
CA VAL A 282 -8.47 -20.02 16.00
C VAL A 282 -8.73 -20.96 14.82
N MET A 283 -7.68 -21.35 14.10
CA MET A 283 -7.71 -22.41 13.10
C MET A 283 -7.29 -23.74 13.75
N LEU A 284 -7.96 -24.84 13.39
CA LEU A 284 -7.79 -26.15 14.02
C LEU A 284 -7.40 -27.22 12.99
N ASP A 285 -6.49 -28.12 13.38
CA ASP A 285 -6.11 -29.34 12.65
C ASP A 285 -6.80 -30.55 13.33
N ASP A 286 -8.11 -30.65 13.16
CA ASP A 286 -8.98 -31.62 13.84
C ASP A 286 -9.82 -32.48 12.89
N GLY A 287 -9.69 -32.26 11.59
CA GLY A 287 -10.44 -32.95 10.54
C GLY A 287 -11.93 -32.60 10.48
N THR A 288 -12.36 -31.54 11.17
CA THR A 288 -13.75 -31.07 11.23
C THR A 288 -13.94 -29.63 10.76
N HIS A 289 -12.85 -28.90 10.49
CA HIS A 289 -12.88 -27.49 10.06
C HIS A 289 -12.57 -27.29 8.58
N GLY A 290 -12.85 -28.31 7.75
CA GLY A 290 -12.57 -28.28 6.31
C GLY A 290 -11.08 -28.45 5.99
N ASP A 291 -10.33 -28.96 6.95
CA ASP A 291 -8.87 -29.10 7.00
C ASP A 291 -8.36 -30.49 6.56
N GLY A 292 -9.26 -31.45 6.31
CA GLY A 292 -8.87 -32.78 5.88
C GLY A 292 -8.80 -33.78 7.04
N SER A 293 -7.63 -34.39 7.28
CA SER A 293 -7.46 -35.38 8.35
C SER A 293 -6.84 -34.73 9.58
N ALA A 294 -7.33 -35.08 10.77
CA ALA A 294 -6.76 -34.54 12.01
C ALA A 294 -5.25 -34.85 12.15
N ASN A 295 -4.49 -33.85 12.60
CA ASN A 295 -3.04 -33.84 12.80
C ASN A 295 -2.24 -34.11 11.51
N ASP A 296 -2.69 -33.61 10.37
CA ASP A 296 -1.97 -33.72 9.08
C ASP A 296 -1.13 -32.48 8.72
N GLY A 297 -1.17 -31.44 9.56
CA GLY A 297 -0.45 -30.18 9.35
C GLY A 297 -1.25 -29.12 8.58
N THR A 298 -2.51 -29.40 8.28
CA THR A 298 -3.46 -28.44 7.70
C THR A 298 -4.43 -27.95 8.77
N TYR A 299 -4.54 -26.65 8.92
CA TYR A 299 -5.42 -26.01 9.90
C TYR A 299 -6.56 -25.33 9.17
N GLY A 300 -7.78 -25.49 9.65
CA GLY A 300 -8.99 -24.95 9.05
C GLY A 300 -9.73 -24.00 9.97
N ALA A 301 -10.36 -22.98 9.38
CA ALA A 301 -11.37 -22.16 10.04
C ALA A 301 -12.56 -21.90 9.12
N HIS A 302 -13.67 -21.57 9.74
CA HIS A 302 -14.96 -21.34 9.10
C HIS A 302 -15.39 -19.91 9.34
N GLN A 303 -15.43 -19.12 8.27
CA GLN A 303 -15.79 -17.71 8.33
C GLN A 303 -17.14 -17.45 7.64
N PRO A 304 -18.20 -17.08 8.37
CA PRO A 304 -19.43 -16.61 7.76
C PRO A 304 -19.16 -15.41 6.83
N LEU A 305 -19.75 -15.44 5.64
CA LEU A 305 -19.67 -14.33 4.70
C LEU A 305 -20.85 -13.38 4.90
N PRO A 306 -20.64 -12.05 4.87
CA PRO A 306 -21.72 -11.08 4.87
C PRO A 306 -22.56 -11.18 3.60
N ASP A 307 -23.70 -10.49 3.60
CA ASP A 307 -24.63 -10.56 2.46
C ASP A 307 -24.04 -9.94 1.18
N ARG A 308 -23.14 -8.95 1.32
CA ARG A 308 -22.42 -8.23 0.27
C ARG A 308 -21.11 -7.66 0.85
N GLY A 309 -20.31 -7.03 0.00
CA GLY A 309 -19.09 -6.34 0.42
C GLY A 309 -17.85 -7.21 0.49
N TRP A 310 -16.74 -6.60 0.87
CA TRP A 310 -15.46 -7.26 0.99
C TRP A 310 -15.33 -8.01 2.31
N VAL A 311 -14.62 -9.13 2.26
CA VAL A 311 -13.97 -9.74 3.43
C VAL A 311 -12.49 -9.82 3.13
N ARG A 312 -11.69 -9.28 4.03
CA ARG A 312 -10.24 -9.37 3.99
C ARG A 312 -9.74 -10.25 5.12
N TYR A 313 -8.68 -11.01 4.88
CA TYR A 313 -8.13 -11.92 5.89
C TYR A 313 -6.65 -12.23 5.65
N TYR A 314 -5.98 -12.66 6.71
CA TYR A 314 -4.64 -13.21 6.67
C TYR A 314 -4.49 -14.25 7.78
N VAL A 315 -3.45 -15.09 7.67
CA VAL A 315 -3.15 -16.14 8.64
C VAL A 315 -1.92 -15.74 9.44
N GLU A 316 -1.97 -15.94 10.75
CA GLU A 316 -0.83 -15.85 11.67
C GLU A 316 -0.52 -17.23 12.25
N VAL A 317 0.76 -17.59 12.30
CA VAL A 317 1.24 -18.83 12.93
C VAL A 317 2.25 -18.49 14.01
N ARG A 318 2.09 -19.08 15.19
CA ARG A 318 3.01 -18.93 16.34
C ARG A 318 3.61 -20.26 16.75
N VAL A 319 4.86 -20.22 17.23
CA VAL A 319 5.60 -21.42 17.68
C VAL A 319 6.06 -21.31 19.15
N ASP A 320 6.28 -22.46 19.79
CA ASP A 320 6.79 -22.54 21.17
C ASP A 320 8.32 -22.59 21.22
N ASP A 321 8.96 -21.46 20.97
CA ASP A 321 10.42 -21.33 21.04
C ASP A 321 10.90 -20.49 22.25
N GLY A 322 9.98 -20.20 23.18
CA GLY A 322 10.18 -19.31 24.32
C GLY A 322 10.04 -17.82 24.00
N PHE A 323 9.97 -17.43 22.72
CA PHE A 323 9.73 -16.05 22.28
C PHE A 323 8.33 -15.88 21.67
N GLY A 324 7.76 -16.96 21.14
CA GLY A 324 6.47 -16.91 20.45
C GLY A 324 6.61 -16.49 19.00
N THR A 325 7.73 -16.84 18.34
CA THR A 325 8.04 -16.40 16.97
C THR A 325 6.84 -16.57 16.03
N ALA A 326 6.48 -15.49 15.35
CA ALA A 326 5.34 -15.43 14.46
C ALA A 326 5.74 -15.39 12.97
N ALA A 327 4.87 -15.92 12.11
CA ALA A 327 4.88 -15.71 10.67
C ALA A 327 3.47 -15.46 10.15
N TYR A 328 3.37 -14.78 9.01
CA TYR A 328 2.11 -14.32 8.43
C TYR A 328 1.97 -14.77 6.97
N ALA A 329 0.73 -15.02 6.54
CA ALA A 329 0.38 -15.24 5.15
C ALA A 329 -0.82 -14.37 4.76
N PRO A 330 -0.65 -13.41 3.83
CA PRO A 330 0.63 -13.00 3.22
C PRO A 330 1.60 -12.41 4.25
N ALA A 331 2.90 -12.44 3.96
CA ALA A 331 3.92 -11.94 4.90
C ALA A 331 3.89 -10.41 5.07
N GLY A 332 3.16 -9.68 4.22
CA GLY A 332 2.95 -8.24 4.34
C GLY A 332 1.68 -7.86 5.12
N ALA A 333 1.00 -8.82 5.76
CA ALA A 333 -0.14 -8.54 6.63
C ALA A 333 0.23 -7.49 7.69
N GLU A 334 -0.67 -6.59 8.09
CA GLU A 334 -2.11 -6.50 7.75
C GLU A 334 -2.42 -5.66 6.50
N HIS A 335 -1.40 -5.23 5.74
CA HIS A 335 -1.54 -4.33 4.59
C HIS A 335 -1.40 -5.02 3.23
N ASP A 336 -0.89 -6.25 3.23
CA ASP A 336 -0.97 -7.23 2.15
C ASP A 336 -1.76 -8.43 2.68
N VAL A 337 -3.01 -8.56 2.21
CA VAL A 337 -3.99 -9.51 2.74
C VAL A 337 -4.71 -10.22 1.60
N TYR A 338 -5.25 -11.39 1.89
CA TYR A 338 -6.21 -12.00 0.99
C TYR A 338 -7.54 -11.23 1.08
N ALA A 339 -8.20 -11.05 -0.06
CA ALA A 339 -9.52 -10.42 -0.13
C ALA A 339 -10.48 -11.30 -0.93
N LEU A 340 -11.74 -11.31 -0.51
CA LEU A 340 -12.83 -11.97 -1.21
C LEU A 340 -14.06 -11.07 -1.20
N LEU A 341 -14.79 -11.08 -2.31
CA LEU A 341 -16.08 -10.39 -2.42
C LEU A 341 -17.19 -11.36 -1.98
N ALA A 342 -17.94 -10.99 -0.95
CA ALA A 342 -18.97 -11.83 -0.36
C ALA A 342 -20.17 -11.98 -1.29
N ASN A 343 -20.79 -13.18 -1.27
CA ASN A 343 -22.06 -13.48 -1.96
C ASN A 343 -22.15 -13.20 -3.47
N ALA A 344 -21.06 -12.83 -4.14
CA ALA A 344 -20.97 -12.81 -5.60
C ALA A 344 -20.53 -14.20 -6.09
N PRO A 345 -21.38 -15.01 -6.76
CA PRO A 345 -20.95 -16.30 -7.29
C PRO A 345 -19.78 -16.06 -8.25
N LEU A 346 -18.62 -16.70 -8.08
CA LEU A 346 -17.50 -16.50 -9.01
C LEU A 346 -17.74 -17.32 -10.27
N ALA A 347 -17.57 -16.71 -11.44
CA ALA A 347 -17.50 -17.47 -12.67
C ALA A 347 -16.17 -18.26 -12.71
N ALA A 348 -16.23 -19.55 -13.06
CA ALA A 348 -15.02 -20.38 -13.19
C ALA A 348 -14.08 -19.87 -14.30
N THR A 349 -14.65 -19.20 -15.30
CA THR A 349 -13.97 -18.52 -16.40
C THR A 349 -14.81 -17.32 -16.79
N SER A 350 -14.18 -16.21 -17.17
CA SER A 350 -14.89 -15.09 -17.80
C SER A 350 -14.47 -14.94 -19.26
N PRO A 351 -15.43 -14.89 -20.20
CA PRO A 351 -15.14 -14.57 -21.60
C PRO A 351 -14.93 -13.07 -21.84
N ILE A 352 -15.25 -12.21 -20.87
CA ILE A 352 -15.16 -10.75 -20.98
C ILE A 352 -14.29 -10.22 -19.85
N TRP A 353 -13.26 -9.46 -20.19
CA TRP A 353 -12.36 -8.86 -19.22
C TRP A 353 -12.49 -7.35 -19.23
N ILE A 354 -12.31 -6.73 -18.06
CA ILE A 354 -12.04 -5.31 -17.92
C ILE A 354 -10.56 -5.10 -18.26
N THR A 355 -10.24 -4.49 -19.40
CA THR A 355 -8.87 -4.43 -19.92
C THR A 355 -8.15 -3.13 -19.61
N GLU A 356 -8.86 -2.03 -19.60
CA GLU A 356 -8.31 -0.69 -19.41
C GLU A 356 -9.36 0.23 -18.77
N LEU A 357 -8.92 1.20 -17.99
CA LEU A 357 -9.76 2.28 -17.45
C LEU A 357 -8.98 3.58 -17.35
N MET A 358 -9.69 4.70 -17.28
CA MET A 358 -9.12 6.01 -16.94
C MET A 358 -10.12 6.76 -16.05
N ALA A 359 -9.74 7.04 -14.80
CA ALA A 359 -10.56 7.77 -13.82
C ALA A 359 -10.16 9.25 -13.65
N ALA A 360 -9.29 9.74 -14.54
CA ALA A 360 -8.75 11.10 -14.50
C ALA A 360 -8.49 11.62 -15.92
N ASN A 361 -9.49 11.52 -16.79
CA ASN A 361 -9.37 12.03 -18.16
C ASN A 361 -9.47 13.57 -18.15
N ARG A 362 -8.47 14.25 -18.71
CA ARG A 362 -8.38 15.73 -18.76
C ARG A 362 -8.21 16.26 -20.19
N GLY A 363 -8.34 15.40 -21.20
CA GLY A 363 -8.34 15.82 -22.60
C GLY A 363 -7.78 14.83 -23.61
N VAL A 364 -7.26 13.67 -23.19
CA VAL A 364 -6.59 12.73 -24.12
C VAL A 364 -7.56 11.86 -24.90
N VAL A 365 -8.61 11.34 -24.24
CA VAL A 365 -9.65 10.57 -24.92
C VAL A 365 -10.96 11.33 -24.83
N LEU A 366 -11.67 11.49 -25.96
CA LEU A 366 -12.97 12.15 -25.97
C LEU A 366 -14.08 11.14 -26.20
N ASP A 367 -15.19 11.35 -25.52
CA ASP A 367 -16.43 10.65 -25.80
C ASP A 367 -17.03 11.09 -27.16
N PRO A 368 -18.08 10.43 -27.65
CA PRO A 368 -18.72 10.80 -28.91
C PRO A 368 -19.34 12.21 -28.93
N GLN A 369 -19.55 12.83 -27.77
CA GLN A 369 -20.07 14.17 -27.56
C GLN A 369 -18.95 15.22 -27.60
N GLY A 370 -17.69 14.79 -27.41
CA GLY A 370 -16.48 15.60 -27.40
C GLY A 370 -16.00 15.98 -26.01
N ASP A 371 -16.53 15.35 -24.97
CA ASP A 371 -16.18 15.56 -23.57
C ASP A 371 -15.12 14.56 -23.09
N SER A 372 -14.37 14.91 -22.04
CA SER A 372 -13.29 14.10 -21.49
C SER A 372 -13.74 13.37 -20.23
N ASP A 373 -14.61 12.38 -20.40
CA ASP A 373 -15.13 11.60 -19.29
C ASP A 373 -14.25 10.40 -18.94
N ASP A 374 -14.44 9.90 -17.72
CA ASP A 374 -13.85 8.65 -17.28
C ASP A 374 -14.40 7.50 -18.13
N TRP A 375 -13.65 6.42 -18.25
CA TRP A 375 -14.10 5.30 -19.08
C TRP A 375 -13.52 3.97 -18.63
N ILE A 376 -14.22 2.90 -19.02
CA ILE A 376 -13.88 1.50 -18.77
C ILE A 376 -13.95 0.77 -20.11
N GLU A 377 -12.94 -0.03 -20.41
CA GLU A 377 -12.94 -0.92 -21.58
C GLU A 377 -13.22 -2.37 -21.18
N LEU A 378 -14.11 -3.01 -21.95
CA LEU A 378 -14.41 -4.42 -21.89
C LEU A 378 -13.95 -5.12 -23.17
N THR A 379 -13.17 -6.19 -23.06
CA THR A 379 -12.72 -6.98 -24.22
C THR A 379 -13.26 -8.40 -24.14
N ASN A 380 -13.78 -8.89 -25.27
CA ASN A 380 -14.10 -10.30 -25.43
C ASN A 380 -12.82 -11.11 -25.73
N VAL A 381 -12.37 -11.88 -24.74
CA VAL A 381 -11.15 -12.70 -24.83
C VAL A 381 -11.42 -14.14 -25.26
N SER A 382 -12.68 -14.48 -25.53
CA SER A 382 -13.06 -15.79 -26.06
C SER A 382 -12.96 -15.85 -27.59
N ASP A 383 -13.11 -17.05 -28.14
CA ASP A 383 -13.12 -17.31 -29.59
C ASP A 383 -14.53 -17.24 -30.22
N GLU A 384 -15.55 -16.93 -29.43
CA GLU A 384 -16.95 -16.84 -29.87
C GLU A 384 -17.56 -15.46 -29.56
N PRO A 385 -18.57 -15.01 -30.32
CA PRO A 385 -19.30 -13.79 -29.98
C PRO A 385 -20.00 -13.91 -28.62
N VAL A 386 -19.93 -12.87 -27.80
CA VAL A 386 -20.54 -12.82 -26.47
C VAL A 386 -21.62 -11.75 -26.43
N ASP A 387 -22.82 -12.13 -25.99
CA ASP A 387 -23.92 -11.20 -25.72
C ASP A 387 -23.80 -10.67 -24.29
N LEU A 388 -23.57 -9.37 -24.17
CA LEU A 388 -23.41 -8.63 -22.92
C LEU A 388 -24.75 -8.12 -22.35
N SER A 389 -25.87 -8.36 -23.04
CA SER A 389 -27.17 -7.83 -22.67
C SER A 389 -27.55 -8.18 -21.24
N GLY A 390 -27.78 -7.16 -20.40
CA GLY A 390 -28.21 -7.34 -19.01
C GLY A 390 -27.11 -7.75 -18.04
N MET A 391 -25.85 -7.85 -18.47
CA MET A 391 -24.69 -7.86 -17.56
C MET A 391 -24.58 -6.51 -16.83
N PHE A 392 -23.84 -6.46 -15.73
CA PHE A 392 -23.71 -5.25 -14.93
C PHE A 392 -22.27 -4.79 -14.75
N LEU A 393 -22.07 -3.48 -14.83
CA LEU A 393 -20.89 -2.79 -14.29
C LEU A 393 -21.26 -2.07 -13.00
N SER A 394 -20.32 -2.07 -12.06
CA SER A 394 -20.44 -1.30 -10.82
C SER A 394 -19.08 -0.91 -10.26
N ASP A 395 -18.99 0.34 -9.79
CA ASP A 395 -17.96 0.91 -8.92
C ASP A 395 -18.27 0.70 -7.42
N ASP A 396 -19.37 0.03 -7.08
CA ASP A 396 -19.85 -0.16 -5.71
C ASP A 396 -19.95 -1.65 -5.36
N THR A 397 -19.09 -2.11 -4.46
CA THR A 397 -19.07 -3.52 -4.01
C THR A 397 -20.23 -3.89 -3.10
N GLU A 398 -20.99 -2.92 -2.60
CA GLU A 398 -22.26 -3.13 -1.90
C GLU A 398 -23.45 -3.20 -2.88
N ASP A 399 -23.29 -2.79 -4.14
CA ASP A 399 -24.29 -2.95 -5.19
C ASP A 399 -23.68 -3.31 -6.55
N LEU A 400 -23.46 -4.60 -6.78
CA LEU A 400 -22.87 -5.11 -8.03
C LEU A 400 -23.77 -4.94 -9.27
N HIS A 401 -25.03 -4.52 -9.09
CA HIS A 401 -26.01 -4.38 -10.19
C HIS A 401 -26.31 -2.91 -10.54
N LYS A 402 -25.35 -2.01 -10.33
CA LYS A 402 -25.54 -0.56 -10.43
C LYS A 402 -25.91 -0.08 -11.84
N TRP A 403 -25.20 -0.55 -12.87
CA TRP A 403 -25.50 -0.21 -14.26
C TRP A 403 -25.60 -1.45 -15.15
N SER A 404 -26.76 -1.63 -15.80
CA SER A 404 -27.00 -2.75 -16.72
C SER A 404 -26.58 -2.38 -18.14
N LEU A 405 -25.80 -3.25 -18.78
CA LEU A 405 -25.48 -3.12 -20.20
C LEU A 405 -26.76 -3.23 -21.04
N PRO A 406 -26.97 -2.32 -22.02
CA PRO A 406 -28.18 -2.31 -22.83
C PRO A 406 -28.39 -3.60 -23.64
N GLY A 407 -29.65 -3.94 -23.89
CA GLY A 407 -30.00 -5.09 -24.72
C GLY A 407 -29.52 -4.96 -26.17
N GLY A 408 -29.01 -6.06 -26.71
CA GLY A 408 -28.44 -6.14 -28.07
C GLY A 408 -26.94 -5.84 -28.15
N THR A 409 -26.26 -5.68 -27.01
CA THR A 409 -24.82 -5.42 -26.96
C THR A 409 -24.05 -6.72 -27.16
N VAL A 410 -23.51 -6.96 -28.36
CA VAL A 410 -22.78 -8.19 -28.70
C VAL A 410 -21.36 -7.85 -29.13
N LEU A 411 -20.38 -8.48 -28.49
CA LEU A 411 -18.97 -8.35 -28.87
C LEU A 411 -18.48 -9.56 -29.65
N ALA A 412 -17.88 -9.31 -30.80
CA ALA A 412 -17.17 -10.33 -31.57
C ALA A 412 -15.90 -10.79 -30.82
N PRO A 413 -15.33 -11.96 -31.16
CA PRO A 413 -14.05 -12.41 -30.61
C PRO A 413 -12.96 -11.36 -30.77
N GLY A 414 -12.24 -11.04 -29.68
CA GLY A 414 -11.17 -10.03 -29.66
C GLY A 414 -11.63 -8.58 -29.79
N ALA A 415 -12.93 -8.31 -29.84
CA ALA A 415 -13.44 -6.94 -29.91
C ALA A 415 -13.51 -6.30 -28.52
N SER A 416 -13.17 -5.01 -28.47
CA SER A 416 -13.30 -4.15 -27.28
C SER A 416 -14.51 -3.23 -27.35
N LEU A 417 -15.02 -2.86 -26.18
CA LEU A 417 -16.14 -1.93 -25.97
C LEU A 417 -15.74 -0.91 -24.91
N VAL A 418 -15.82 0.38 -25.25
CA VAL A 418 -15.65 1.47 -24.29
C VAL A 418 -17.01 1.85 -23.70
N VAL A 419 -17.07 1.95 -22.38
CA VAL A 419 -18.18 2.48 -21.59
C VAL A 419 -17.70 3.73 -20.86
N TRP A 420 -18.34 4.86 -21.11
CA TRP A 420 -18.06 6.12 -20.43
C TRP A 420 -18.69 6.11 -19.04
N ALA A 421 -17.91 6.40 -18.00
CA ALA A 421 -18.34 6.49 -16.63
C ALA A 421 -18.53 7.97 -16.25
N ASP A 422 -19.60 8.58 -16.74
CA ASP A 422 -19.89 10.01 -16.63
C ASP A 422 -21.10 10.33 -15.73
N GLY A 423 -21.73 9.31 -15.14
CA GLY A 423 -22.92 9.49 -14.32
C GLY A 423 -24.20 9.80 -15.12
N ASP A 424 -24.18 9.80 -16.44
CA ASP A 424 -25.32 10.12 -17.31
C ASP A 424 -25.60 8.99 -18.33
N ALA A 425 -26.25 7.93 -17.85
CA ALA A 425 -26.68 6.81 -18.70
C ALA A 425 -27.69 7.17 -19.81
N GLY A 426 -28.15 8.42 -19.89
CA GLY A 426 -29.02 8.91 -20.95
C GLY A 426 -28.27 9.44 -22.18
N ASP A 427 -26.95 9.63 -22.11
CA ASP A 427 -26.20 10.23 -23.19
C ASP A 427 -26.02 9.30 -24.41
N SER A 428 -26.00 9.90 -25.59
CA SER A 428 -25.94 9.20 -26.87
C SER A 428 -25.39 10.12 -27.97
N PRO A 429 -24.61 9.59 -28.93
CA PRO A 429 -24.31 8.17 -29.13
C PRO A 429 -23.21 7.65 -28.18
N GLY A 430 -23.20 6.35 -27.89
CA GLY A 430 -22.21 5.75 -26.98
C GLY A 430 -22.88 4.89 -25.91
N LEU A 431 -22.06 4.28 -25.05
CA LEU A 431 -22.53 3.65 -23.82
C LEU A 431 -22.01 4.46 -22.65
N HIS A 432 -22.94 5.00 -21.87
CA HIS A 432 -22.64 5.84 -20.72
C HIS A 432 -23.23 5.16 -19.46
N ALA A 433 -22.44 5.06 -18.40
CA ALA A 433 -22.79 4.46 -17.14
C ALA A 433 -23.42 5.49 -16.20
N ASN A 434 -24.24 5.05 -15.26
CA ASN A 434 -24.89 5.94 -14.28
C ASN A 434 -23.99 6.27 -13.07
N PHE A 435 -22.68 6.08 -13.20
CA PHE A 435 -21.68 6.37 -12.18
C PHE A 435 -20.42 6.99 -12.81
N LYS A 436 -19.58 7.60 -11.97
CA LYS A 436 -18.26 8.14 -12.31
C LYS A 436 -17.18 7.39 -11.58
N LEU A 437 -15.96 7.43 -12.09
CA LEU A 437 -14.83 6.83 -11.38
C LEU A 437 -14.16 7.82 -10.43
N SER A 438 -13.65 7.33 -9.30
CA SER A 438 -12.89 8.13 -8.36
C SER A 438 -11.40 8.17 -8.73
N GLN A 439 -10.86 9.39 -8.93
CA GLN A 439 -9.42 9.58 -9.16
C GLN A 439 -8.56 9.07 -7.99
N SER A 440 -9.09 8.96 -6.76
CA SER A 440 -8.33 8.43 -5.61
C SER A 440 -8.17 6.90 -5.62
N GLY A 441 -8.86 6.21 -6.52
CA GLY A 441 -8.93 4.75 -6.55
C GLY A 441 -10.20 4.18 -5.94
N GLU A 442 -10.61 3.03 -6.45
CA GLU A 442 -11.77 2.24 -6.04
C GLU A 442 -11.72 0.85 -6.74
N VAL A 443 -12.87 0.19 -6.85
CA VAL A 443 -13.01 -1.11 -7.52
C VAL A 443 -14.05 -0.99 -8.63
N VAL A 444 -13.78 -1.55 -9.81
CA VAL A 444 -14.79 -1.80 -10.85
C VAL A 444 -15.03 -3.30 -10.97
N THR A 445 -16.30 -3.69 -10.99
CA THR A 445 -16.76 -5.07 -11.13
C THR A 445 -17.57 -5.26 -12.40
N LEU A 446 -17.42 -6.42 -13.02
CA LEU A 446 -18.28 -6.91 -14.09
C LEU A 446 -18.98 -8.18 -13.60
N THR A 447 -20.32 -8.20 -13.62
CA THR A 447 -21.10 -9.40 -13.32
C THR A 447 -21.95 -9.83 -14.50
N ASP A 448 -22.16 -11.13 -14.64
CA ASP A 448 -23.07 -11.72 -15.61
C ASP A 448 -24.51 -11.22 -15.38
N ALA A 449 -25.39 -11.43 -16.35
CA ALA A 449 -26.78 -11.08 -16.22
C ALA A 449 -27.44 -11.85 -15.06
N ALA A 450 -28.38 -11.19 -14.38
CA ALA A 450 -29.14 -11.81 -13.29
C ALA A 450 -29.88 -13.09 -13.77
N SER A 451 -30.29 -13.15 -15.04
CA SER A 451 -30.88 -14.35 -15.66
C SER A 451 -29.92 -15.52 -15.79
N ASN A 452 -28.61 -15.27 -15.80
CA ASN A 452 -27.53 -16.26 -15.85
C ASN A 452 -26.94 -16.55 -14.45
N GLY A 453 -27.56 -16.02 -13.39
CA GLY A 453 -27.14 -16.22 -12.00
C GLY A 453 -26.27 -15.11 -11.42
N GLY A 454 -25.96 -14.06 -12.18
CA GLY A 454 -25.29 -12.85 -11.66
C GLY A 454 -23.87 -13.09 -11.16
N ALA A 455 -23.13 -14.01 -11.78
CA ALA A 455 -21.78 -14.34 -11.35
C ALA A 455 -20.80 -13.19 -11.58
N LEU A 456 -19.86 -12.95 -10.65
CA LEU A 456 -18.72 -12.07 -10.87
C LEU A 456 -17.85 -12.66 -11.97
N LEU A 457 -17.73 -11.91 -13.06
CA LEU A 457 -16.95 -12.26 -14.24
C LEU A 457 -15.52 -11.72 -14.13
N ASP A 458 -15.37 -10.44 -13.78
CA ASP A 458 -14.07 -9.80 -13.63
C ASP A 458 -14.12 -8.65 -12.62
N LEU A 459 -12.95 -8.28 -12.09
CA LEU A 459 -12.79 -7.24 -11.09
C LEU A 459 -11.44 -6.57 -11.23
N VAL A 460 -11.41 -5.24 -11.19
CA VAL A 460 -10.18 -4.45 -11.08
C VAL A 460 -10.26 -3.57 -9.85
N SER A 461 -9.23 -3.63 -9.00
CA SER A 461 -9.00 -2.66 -7.94
C SER A 461 -7.87 -1.75 -8.38
N PHE A 462 -8.05 -0.44 -8.27
CA PHE A 462 -7.02 0.54 -8.64
C PHE A 462 -6.86 1.60 -7.55
N GLY A 463 -5.64 2.12 -7.40
CA GLY A 463 -5.32 3.20 -6.47
C GLY A 463 -5.42 4.57 -7.11
N GLY A 464 -4.82 5.59 -6.49
CA GLY A 464 -4.80 6.95 -7.03
C GLY A 464 -4.30 7.02 -8.48
N GLN A 465 -5.06 7.70 -9.34
CA GLN A 465 -4.84 7.80 -10.78
C GLN A 465 -4.16 9.12 -11.16
N LEU A 466 -3.30 9.07 -12.17
CA LEU A 466 -2.66 10.24 -12.76
C LEU A 466 -3.56 10.82 -13.85
N ASP A 467 -3.59 12.15 -13.97
CA ASP A 467 -4.32 12.81 -15.05
C ASP A 467 -3.80 12.30 -16.41
N ASP A 468 -4.74 11.97 -17.31
CA ASP A 468 -4.49 11.54 -18.69
C ASP A 468 -3.67 10.25 -18.86
N VAL A 469 -3.51 9.44 -17.80
CA VAL A 469 -2.85 8.13 -17.85
C VAL A 469 -3.87 7.05 -17.54
N SER A 470 -4.03 6.08 -18.42
CA SER A 470 -4.90 4.93 -18.20
C SER A 470 -4.22 3.84 -17.39
N TYR A 471 -5.04 3.02 -16.75
CA TYR A 471 -4.63 1.87 -15.97
C TYR A 471 -5.21 0.62 -16.62
N GLY A 472 -4.35 -0.31 -17.02
CA GLY A 472 -4.75 -1.46 -17.82
C GLY A 472 -3.88 -2.68 -17.59
N ARG A 473 -4.35 -3.82 -18.10
CA ARG A 473 -3.62 -5.10 -18.09
C ARG A 473 -3.01 -5.36 -19.46
N LEU A 474 -1.79 -5.91 -19.49
CA LEU A 474 -1.16 -6.26 -20.76
C LEU A 474 -1.60 -7.65 -21.23
N PRO A 475 -1.79 -7.90 -22.55
CA PRO A 475 -2.22 -9.20 -23.06
C PRO A 475 -1.29 -10.36 -22.68
N GLU A 476 0.02 -10.10 -22.51
CA GLU A 476 1.01 -11.10 -22.12
C GLU A 476 1.01 -11.45 -20.62
N ASP A 477 0.47 -10.58 -19.77
CA ASP A 477 0.30 -10.80 -18.33
C ASP A 477 -1.02 -10.18 -17.86
N PRO A 478 -2.15 -10.80 -18.21
CA PRO A 478 -3.48 -10.26 -17.90
C PRO A 478 -3.84 -10.32 -16.41
N SER A 479 -2.97 -10.93 -15.59
CA SER A 479 -3.10 -10.94 -14.13
C SER A 479 -2.62 -9.63 -13.50
N ARG A 480 -1.86 -8.83 -14.24
CA ARG A 480 -1.21 -7.62 -13.75
C ARG A 480 -1.81 -6.38 -14.42
N PHE A 481 -2.34 -5.49 -13.59
CA PHE A 481 -2.63 -4.12 -14.01
C PHE A 481 -1.46 -3.19 -13.71
N GLY A 482 -1.34 -2.13 -14.51
CA GLY A 482 -0.38 -1.07 -14.34
C GLY A 482 -0.79 0.19 -15.11
N PHE A 483 -0.11 1.29 -14.84
CA PHE A 483 -0.25 2.48 -15.69
C PHE A 483 0.32 2.18 -17.06
N LEU A 484 -0.47 2.44 -18.10
CA LEU A 484 -0.02 2.32 -19.49
C LEU A 484 0.75 3.57 -19.89
N ASP A 485 1.72 3.43 -20.79
CA ASP A 485 2.47 4.59 -21.28
C ASP A 485 1.65 5.45 -22.27
N GLN A 486 0.60 4.87 -22.87
CA GLN A 486 -0.40 5.53 -23.70
C GLN A 486 -1.79 4.90 -23.45
N PRO A 487 -2.87 5.69 -23.49
CA PRO A 487 -4.22 5.13 -23.47
C PRO A 487 -4.60 4.51 -24.81
N THR A 488 -5.26 3.35 -24.76
CA THR A 488 -5.54 2.49 -25.94
C THR A 488 -7.02 2.12 -26.12
N PRO A 489 -7.97 3.07 -26.01
CA PRO A 489 -9.40 2.77 -26.14
C PRO A 489 -9.75 2.13 -27.50
N GLY A 490 -10.33 0.95 -27.45
CA GLY A 490 -10.69 0.11 -28.59
C GLY A 490 -9.53 -0.69 -29.20
N GLY A 491 -8.33 -0.62 -28.63
CA GLY A 491 -7.10 -1.23 -29.13
C GLY A 491 -6.47 -2.21 -28.14
N ASP A 492 -5.34 -2.80 -28.55
CA ASP A 492 -4.56 -3.66 -27.65
C ASP A 492 -3.66 -2.79 -26.75
N ASN A 493 -3.73 -3.04 -25.44
CA ASN A 493 -2.80 -2.44 -24.48
C ASN A 493 -1.37 -2.85 -24.80
N SER A 494 -0.46 -1.89 -24.81
CA SER A 494 0.97 -2.13 -24.98
C SER A 494 1.77 -1.13 -24.17
N GLY A 495 2.86 -1.57 -23.56
CA GLY A 495 3.70 -0.69 -22.75
C GLY A 495 3.10 -0.43 -21.37
N MET A 496 3.94 -0.55 -20.34
CA MET A 496 3.61 -0.11 -18.99
C MET A 496 4.63 0.93 -18.57
N ILE A 497 4.21 1.89 -17.77
CA ILE A 497 5.13 2.78 -17.06
C ILE A 497 5.86 1.94 -16.00
N THR A 498 7.00 1.37 -16.40
CA THR A 498 7.89 0.60 -15.50
C THR A 498 8.84 1.51 -14.71
N ALA A 499 8.95 2.77 -15.13
CA ALA A 499 9.58 3.90 -14.46
C ALA A 499 9.21 5.17 -15.25
N VAL A 500 9.12 6.34 -14.60
CA VAL A 500 9.10 7.62 -15.33
C VAL A 500 10.50 7.86 -15.89
N THR A 501 10.82 7.21 -16.99
CA THR A 501 12.00 7.49 -17.80
C THR A 501 11.56 8.45 -18.90
N GLY A 502 12.09 9.67 -18.89
CA GLY A 502 12.05 10.53 -20.09
C GLY A 502 12.72 9.76 -21.23
N GLY A 503 11.92 9.23 -22.14
CA GLY A 503 12.37 8.34 -23.21
C GLY A 503 13.37 9.03 -24.13
N SER A 504 14.54 8.41 -24.26
CA SER A 504 15.52 8.66 -25.29
C SER A 504 14.95 8.28 -26.65
N ASP A 505 14.48 9.27 -27.42
CA ASP A 505 14.57 9.39 -28.89
C ASP A 505 13.44 10.28 -29.46
N ASP A 506 13.54 11.60 -29.31
CA ASP A 506 13.04 12.60 -30.27
C ASP A 506 13.71 13.97 -30.00
N PRO A 507 13.93 14.85 -31.01
CA PRO A 507 14.96 15.87 -30.97
C PRO A 507 14.54 17.04 -30.08
N LEU A 508 15.06 17.09 -28.86
CA LEU A 508 14.93 18.28 -28.01
C LEU A 508 15.54 19.50 -28.75
N PRO A 509 14.82 20.63 -28.82
CA PRO A 509 15.35 21.84 -29.43
C PRO A 509 16.65 22.28 -28.73
N SER A 510 17.68 22.55 -29.53
CA SER A 510 19.05 22.80 -29.05
C SER A 510 19.26 24.15 -28.34
N SER A 511 18.20 24.94 -28.17
CA SER A 511 18.20 26.10 -27.29
C SER A 511 16.78 26.53 -26.93
N PHE A 512 16.51 26.73 -25.65
CA PHE A 512 15.41 27.54 -25.16
C PHE A 512 15.98 28.73 -24.36
N LEU A 513 15.28 29.86 -24.38
CA LEU A 513 15.65 31.06 -23.63
C LEU A 513 14.56 31.32 -22.59
N LEU A 514 14.89 31.10 -21.32
CA LEU A 514 14.05 31.47 -20.20
C LEU A 514 14.27 32.96 -19.89
N GLY A 515 13.22 33.77 -19.96
CA GLY A 515 13.25 35.13 -19.42
C GLY A 515 13.26 35.11 -17.89
N GLN A 516 13.79 36.17 -17.25
CA GLN A 516 13.89 36.24 -15.80
C GLN A 516 12.50 36.33 -15.13
N ASN A 517 12.20 35.42 -14.20
CA ASN A 517 10.93 35.33 -13.48
C ASN A 517 11.15 35.14 -11.96
N TYR A 518 10.39 35.90 -11.16
CA TYR A 518 10.30 35.79 -9.70
C TYR A 518 8.82 35.80 -9.27
N PRO A 519 8.21 34.67 -8.91
CA PRO A 519 6.95 34.69 -8.18
C PRO A 519 7.17 34.24 -6.73
N ASN A 520 7.21 35.25 -5.84
CA ASN A 520 6.82 35.12 -4.44
C ASN A 520 5.71 36.17 -4.22
N PRO A 521 4.52 35.83 -3.70
CA PRO A 521 4.05 34.54 -3.16
C PRO A 521 3.40 33.59 -4.18
N PHE A 522 3.30 32.31 -3.79
CA PHE A 522 2.94 31.14 -4.60
C PHE A 522 1.41 31.00 -4.79
N ASN A 523 0.95 30.98 -6.05
CA ASN A 523 -0.33 30.40 -6.45
C ASN A 523 -0.05 29.02 -7.07
N GLY A 524 -0.95 28.05 -6.86
CA GLY A 524 -0.81 26.65 -7.29
C GLY A 524 -0.83 26.39 -8.80
N THR A 525 -0.62 27.42 -9.63
CA THR A 525 -0.46 27.26 -11.08
C THR A 525 0.36 28.42 -11.63
N THR A 526 1.43 28.12 -12.37
CA THR A 526 2.18 29.09 -13.19
C THR A 526 2.08 28.65 -14.65
N ILE A 527 1.49 29.48 -15.50
CA ILE A 527 1.38 29.22 -16.94
C ILE A 527 2.52 29.96 -17.63
N ILE A 528 3.41 29.22 -18.30
CA ILE A 528 4.51 29.78 -19.09
C ILE A 528 4.14 29.63 -20.57
N PRO A 529 3.77 30.73 -21.26
CA PRO A 529 3.55 30.67 -22.69
C PRO A 529 4.90 30.62 -23.42
N PHE A 530 5.03 29.69 -24.37
CA PHE A 530 6.13 29.66 -25.32
C PHE A 530 5.57 29.62 -26.74
N THR A 531 6.39 30.01 -27.71
CA THR A 531 6.05 29.91 -29.13
C THR A 531 7.16 29.12 -29.82
N ILE A 532 6.76 28.08 -30.55
CA ILE A 532 7.65 27.32 -31.43
C ILE A 532 7.62 28.02 -32.80
N PRO A 533 8.77 28.21 -33.49
CA PRO A 533 8.80 28.65 -34.88
C PRO A 533 8.02 27.76 -35.85
#